data_AF-A0A940FI16-F1
#
_entry.id   AF-A0A940FI16-F1
#
_cell.length_a   1.000
_cell.length_b   1.000
_cell.length_c   1.000
_cell.angle_alpha   90.00
_cell.angle_beta   90.00
_cell.angle_gamma   90.00
#
_symmetry.space_group_name_H-M   'P 1'
#
loop_
_entity.id
_entity.type
_entity.pdbx_description
1 polymer ?
#
loop_
_entity_poly.entity_id
_entity_poly.type
_entity_poly.pdbx_seq_one_letter_code
_entity_poly.pdbx_strand_id
1 'polypeptide(L)' 'MHNIKRKIINDPVHGFITIDHPLILEIIGHPYYQRLRRINQMAFAHLVYPGAIHTRLHHSLGAYHLMCNA' A
#
# COMPACT_ATOMS: atom_id res chain seq x y z
N MET A 1 -5.06 -19.12 -21.13
CA MET A 1 -5.27 -19.27 -19.67
C MET A 1 -4.79 -17.98 -19.02
N HIS A 2 -5.69 -17.16 -18.48
CA HIS A 2 -5.30 -15.92 -17.82
C HIS A 2 -4.66 -16.29 -16.48
N ASN A 3 -3.34 -16.17 -16.38
CA ASN A 3 -2.61 -16.49 -15.16
C ASN A 3 -2.90 -15.38 -14.16
N ILE A 4 -3.87 -15.60 -13.25
CA ILE A 4 -4.24 -14.62 -12.23
C ILE A 4 -3.02 -14.45 -11.32
N LYS A 5 -2.24 -13.39 -11.56
CA LYS A 5 -1.14 -13.03 -10.68
C LYS A 5 -1.73 -12.64 -9.34
N ARG A 6 -1.36 -13.36 -8.28
CA ARG A 6 -1.62 -12.96 -6.89
C ARG A 6 -0.38 -12.28 -6.35
N LYS A 7 -0.55 -11.15 -5.68
CA LYS A 7 0.53 -10.48 -4.93
C LYS A 7 0.16 -10.41 -3.46
N ILE A 8 1.10 -10.82 -2.61
CA ILE A 8 0.99 -10.70 -1.16
C ILE A 8 2.03 -9.67 -0.71
N ILE A 9 1.58 -8.68 0.05
CA ILE A 9 2.42 -7.64 0.64
C ILE A 9 2.38 -7.82 2.15
N ASN A 10 3.56 -7.86 2.78
CA ASN A 10 3.67 -7.83 4.23
C ASN A 10 3.54 -6.39 4.72
N ASP A 11 2.58 -6.15 5.60
CA ASP A 11 2.27 -4.87 6.22
C ASP A 11 2.30 -5.04 7.76
N PRO A 12 3.04 -4.19 8.49
CA PRO A 12 3.19 -4.35 9.94
C PRO A 12 1.92 -4.04 10.75
N VAL A 13 0.90 -3.43 10.15
CA VAL A 13 -0.36 -3.06 10.85
C VAL A 13 -1.43 -4.12 10.62
N HIS A 14 -1.56 -4.61 9.39
CA HIS A 14 -2.62 -5.55 8.98
C HIS A 14 -2.13 -6.97 8.69
N GLY A 15 -0.82 -7.24 8.78
CA GLY A 15 -0.24 -8.53 8.40
C GLY A 15 -0.15 -8.68 6.88
N PHE A 16 -0.82 -9.68 6.31
CA PHE A 16 -0.73 -9.93 4.87
C PHE A 16 -1.86 -9.25 4.08
N ILE A 17 -1.48 -8.29 3.24
CA ILE A 17 -2.39 -7.69 2.26
C ILE A 17 -2.30 -8.50 0.96
N THR A 18 -3.40 -9.18 0.62
CA THR A 18 -3.52 -9.94 -0.63
C THR A 18 -4.19 -9.09 -1.70
N ILE A 19 -3.59 -9.04 -2.88
CA ILE A 19 -4.12 -8.38 -4.07
C ILE A 19 -4.18 -9.42 -5.19
N ASP A 20 -5.39 -9.74 -5.64
CA ASP A 20 -5.66 -10.72 -6.68
C ASP A 20 -6.49 -10.16 -7.86
N HIS A 21 -6.96 -8.91 -7.75
CA HIS A 21 -7.67 -8.25 -8.85
C HIS A 21 -6.69 -7.68 -9.91
N PRO A 22 -6.77 -8.08 -11.19
CA PRO A 22 -5.83 -7.67 -12.25
C PRO A 22 -5.68 -6.14 -12.40
N LEU A 23 -6.80 -5.42 -12.46
CA LEU A 23 -6.78 -3.94 -12.55
C LEU A 23 -6.08 -3.29 -11.34
N ILE A 24 -6.28 -3.83 -10.14
CA ILE A 24 -5.66 -3.27 -8.93
C ILE A 24 -4.14 -3.52 -8.95
N LEU A 25 -3.70 -4.67 -9.47
CA LEU A 25 -2.27 -4.93 -9.67
C LEU A 25 -1.64 -3.97 -10.69
N GLU A 26 -2.34 -3.66 -11.78
CA GLU A 26 -1.89 -2.67 -12.76
C GLU A 26 -1.79 -1.27 -12.14
N ILE A 27 -2.82 -0.83 -11.41
CA ILE A 27 -2.82 0.46 -10.71
C ILE A 27 -1.68 0.52 -9.70
N ILE A 28 -1.51 -0.51 -8.88
CA ILE A 28 -0.43 -0.57 -7.89
C ILE A 28 0.92 -0.54 -8.60
N GLY A 29 1.09 -1.24 -9.72
CA GLY A 29 2.32 -1.22 -10.52
C GLY A 29 2.60 0.11 -11.23
N HIS A 30 1.59 0.95 -11.42
CA HIS A 30 1.72 2.18 -12.21
C HIS A 30 2.67 3.20 -11.55
N PRO A 31 3.54 3.89 -12.32
CA PRO A 31 4.47 4.88 -11.78
C PRO A 31 3.82 5.96 -10.92
N TYR A 32 2.61 6.40 -11.28
CA TYR A 32 1.87 7.41 -10.52
C TYR A 32 1.44 6.92 -9.13
N TYR A 33 1.12 5.65 -8.98
CA TYR A 33 0.82 5.07 -7.67
C TYR A 33 2.11 4.78 -6.90
N GLN A 34 3.13 4.23 -7.57
CA GLN A 34 4.44 3.98 -6.96
C GLN A 34 5.14 5.26 -6.48
N ARG A 35 4.81 6.44 -7.01
CA ARG A 35 5.29 7.74 -6.50
C ARG A 35 4.97 7.93 -5.01
N LEU A 36 3.88 7.34 -4.52
CA LEU A 36 3.44 7.48 -3.12
C LEU A 36 4.48 6.94 -2.12
N ARG A 37 5.44 6.11 -2.55
CA ARG A 37 6.60 5.70 -1.75
C ARG A 37 7.47 6.86 -1.26
N ARG A 38 7.42 8.01 -1.94
CA ARG A 38 8.26 9.17 -1.65
C ARG A 38 7.51 10.29 -0.94
N ILE A 39 6.27 10.03 -0.51
CA ILE A 39 5.42 11.03 0.15
C ILE A 39 5.07 10.49 1.53
N ASN A 40 5.55 11.15 2.58
CA ASN A 40 5.21 10.81 3.96
C ASN A 40 3.71 11.00 4.19
N GLN A 41 3.11 10.09 4.96
CA GLN A 41 1.70 10.21 5.33
C GLN A 41 1.47 11.44 6.22
N MET A 42 2.31 11.64 7.24
CA MET A 42 2.17 12.68 8.25
C MET A 42 3.20 13.81 8.09
N ALA A 43 3.51 14.20 6.85
CA ALA A 43 4.42 15.31 6.52
C ALA A 43 5.71 15.32 7.38
N PHE A 44 5.85 16.31 8.27
CA PHE A 44 7.02 16.53 9.12
C PHE A 44 6.94 15.85 10.50
N ALA A 45 5.92 15.04 10.78
CA ALA A 45 5.77 14.37 12.07
C ALA A 45 7.00 13.52 12.45
N HIS A 46 7.73 12.99 11.46
CA HIS A 46 8.98 12.26 11.68
C HIS A 46 10.08 13.08 12.38
N LEU A 47 10.00 14.41 12.39
CA LEU A 47 10.93 15.29 13.11
C LEU A 47 10.71 15.27 14.63
N VAL A 48 9.52 14.89 15.09
CA VAL A 48 9.15 14.78 16.51
C VAL A 48 8.99 13.33 16.93
N TYR A 49 8.40 12.52 16.06
CA TYR A 49 8.14 11.10 16.25
C TYR A 49 8.94 10.29 15.24
N PRO A 50 10.17 9.83 15.56
CA PRO A 50 11.05 9.19 14.59
C PRO A 50 10.48 7.92 13.94
N GLY A 51 9.46 7.29 14.53
CA GLY A 51 8.72 6.17 13.94
C GLY A 51 7.66 6.56 12.90
N ALA A 52 7.34 7.84 12.75
CA ALA A 52 6.34 8.37 11.82
C ALA A 52 6.83 8.42 10.35
N ILE A 53 7.49 7.35 9.91
CA ILE A 53 8.14 7.23 8.58
C ILE A 53 7.25 6.58 7.53
N HIS A 54 6.02 6.22 7.88
CA HIS A 54 5.12 5.55 6.95
C HIS A 54 4.72 6.50 5.81
N THR A 55 4.72 5.94 4.60
CA THR A 55 4.42 6.65 3.36
C THR A 55 2.93 6.58 3.04
N ARG A 56 2.46 7.46 2.14
CA ARG A 56 1.10 7.38 1.59
C ARG A 56 0.83 6.06 0.89
N LEU A 57 1.86 5.38 0.38
CA LEU A 57 1.71 4.05 -0.20
C LEU A 57 1.21 3.05 0.84
N HIS A 58 1.86 2.99 2.02
CA HIS A 58 1.47 2.04 3.08
C HIS A 58 0.01 2.26 3.48
N HIS A 59 -0.36 3.53 3.70
CA HIS A 59 -1.73 3.89 4.06
C HIS A 59 -2.75 3.49 2.99
N SER A 60 -2.48 3.77 1.71
CA SER A 60 -3.38 3.40 0.62
C SER A 60 -3.57 1.88 0.47
N LEU A 61 -2.51 1.09 0.71
CA LEU A 61 -2.60 -0.37 0.70
C LEU A 61 -3.41 -0.89 1.90
N GLY A 62 -3.22 -0.30 3.09
CA GLY A 62 -4.03 -0.62 4.27
C GLY A 62 -5.51 -0.28 4.07
N ALA A 63 -5.82 0.86 3.46
CA ALA A 63 -7.19 1.23 3.12
C ALA A 63 -7.84 0.24 2.13
N TYR A 64 -7.10 -0.19 1.10
CA TYR A 64 -7.54 -1.25 0.20
C TYR A 64 -7.82 -2.57 0.94
N HIS A 65 -6.93 -2.98 1.84
CA HIS A 65 -7.13 -4.19 2.64
C HIS A 65 -8.42 -4.13 3.45
N LEU A 66 -8.69 -3.00 4.12
CA LEU A 66 -9.91 -2.82 4.90
C LEU A 66 -11.17 -2.78 4.03
N MET A 67 -11.10 -2.17 2.84
CA MET A 67 -12.23 -2.17 1.89
C MET A 67 -12.63 -3.59 1.47
N CYS A 68 -11.67 -4.52 1.35
CA CYS A 68 -11.93 -5.91 0.99
C CYS A 68 -12.46 -6.76 2.16
N ASN A 69 -12.28 -6.32 3.41
CA ASN A 69 -12.69 -7.03 4.60
C ASN A 69 -13.98 -6.47 5.24
N ALA A 70 -14.53 -5.40 4.69
CA ALA A 70 -15.75 -4.74 5.15
C ALA A 70 -17.00 -5.32 4.50
#